data_AF-A0A352FUF3-F1
#
_entry.id   AF-A0A352FUF3-F1
#
_cell.length_a   1.000
_cell.length_b   1.000
_cell.length_c   1.000
_cell.angle_alpha   90.00
_cell.angle_beta   90.00
_cell.angle_gamma   90.00
#
_symmetry.space_group_name_H-M   'P 1'
#
loop_
_entity.id
_entity.type
_entity.pdbx_description
1 polymer ?
#
loop_
_entity_poly.entity_id
_entity_poly.type
_entity_poly.pdbx_seq_one_letter_code
_entity_poly.pdbx_strand_id
1 'polypeptide(L)'
;MQSFEKAKITLAEAIRIAAKKHKDAKVVDVSFDSQAGQLAYKVKTYQDNNVWEGAVDAWTGEIISEGMTTPVSKLDEEDQLELAGSLKASIDLSTATALAEEKGSGKAISAGLEETNGRIVYEVTIVDKGATTKFVIDPKSGQIK
;
A
#
# COMPACT_ATOMS: atom_id res chain seq x y z
N MET A 1 8.64 9.25 -12.16
CA MET A 1 7.67 10.31 -11.76
C MET A 1 6.80 10.81 -12.90
N GLN A 2 7.32 11.15 -14.10
CA GLN A 2 6.46 11.65 -15.20
C GLN A 2 5.27 10.73 -15.55
N SER A 3 5.41 9.40 -15.41
CA SER A 3 4.30 8.46 -15.61
C SER A 3 3.28 8.48 -14.46
N PHE A 4 3.70 8.81 -13.24
CA PHE A 4 2.82 8.88 -12.06
C PHE A 4 1.85 10.05 -12.16
N GLU A 5 2.30 11.21 -12.65
CA GLU A 5 1.44 12.38 -12.91
C GLU A 5 0.31 12.12 -13.92
N LYS A 6 0.40 11.02 -14.68
CA LYS A 6 -0.63 10.61 -15.64
C LYS A 6 -1.71 9.71 -15.02
N ALA A 7 -1.50 9.20 -13.80
CA ALA A 7 -2.52 8.44 -13.09
C ALA A 7 -3.77 9.30 -12.88
N LYS A 8 -4.95 8.69 -13.04
CA LYS A 8 -6.26 9.36 -12.86
C LYS A 8 -6.90 9.01 -11.54
N ILE A 9 -6.60 7.83 -11.00
CA ILE A 9 -6.93 7.48 -9.63
C ILE A 9 -5.69 7.63 -8.74
N THR A 10 -5.94 7.93 -7.47
CA THR A 10 -4.94 8.06 -6.42
C THR A 10 -4.59 6.71 -5.79
N LEU A 11 -3.46 6.63 -5.09
CA LEU A 11 -3.10 5.45 -4.31
C LEU A 11 -4.17 5.13 -3.24
N ALA A 12 -4.75 6.15 -2.60
CA ALA A 12 -5.84 5.97 -1.64
C ALA A 12 -7.12 5.38 -2.28
N GLU A 13 -7.43 5.73 -3.52
CA GLU A 13 -8.52 5.09 -4.27
C GLU A 13 -8.19 3.63 -4.62
N ALA A 14 -6.95 3.35 -5.04
CA ALA A 14 -6.50 1.98 -5.29
C ALA A 14 -6.58 1.09 -4.03
N ILE A 15 -6.20 1.62 -2.86
CA ILE A 15 -6.39 0.92 -1.56
C ILE A 15 -7.87 0.57 -1.34
N ARG A 16 -8.78 1.53 -1.54
CA ARG A 16 -10.22 1.30 -1.35
C ARG A 16 -10.80 0.29 -2.33
N ILE A 17 -10.32 0.27 -3.57
CA ILE A 17 -10.73 -0.70 -4.60
C ILE A 17 -10.24 -2.10 -4.20
N ALA A 18 -8.96 -2.23 -3.87
CA ALA A 18 -8.36 -3.50 -3.45
C ALA A 18 -9.01 -4.06 -2.17
N ALA A 19 -9.28 -3.22 -1.18
CA ALA A 19 -9.95 -3.62 0.06
C ALA A 19 -11.37 -4.21 -0.16
N LYS A 20 -12.05 -3.81 -1.25
CA LYS A 20 -13.39 -4.32 -1.60
C LYS A 20 -13.35 -5.62 -2.40
N LYS A 21 -12.19 -6.02 -2.92
CA LYS A 21 -12.04 -7.24 -3.73
C LYS A 21 -12.36 -8.49 -2.92
N HIS A 22 -11.95 -8.49 -1.66
CA HIS A 22 -12.12 -9.61 -0.73
C HIS A 22 -12.76 -9.10 0.56
N LYS A 23 -13.80 -9.80 1.03
CA LYS A 23 -14.50 -9.41 2.26
C LYS A 23 -13.54 -9.45 3.45
N ASP A 24 -13.51 -8.40 4.26
CA ASP A 24 -12.66 -8.31 5.45
C ASP A 24 -11.14 -8.33 5.16
N ALA A 25 -10.73 -8.14 3.90
CA ALA A 25 -9.32 -8.08 3.54
C ALA A 25 -8.67 -6.77 3.98
N LYS A 26 -7.42 -6.89 4.45
CA LYS A 26 -6.58 -5.76 4.81
C LYS A 26 -5.59 -5.50 3.68
N VAL A 27 -5.50 -4.27 3.19
CA VAL A 27 -4.44 -3.89 2.26
C VAL A 27 -3.17 -3.64 3.06
N VAL A 28 -2.07 -4.30 2.67
CA VAL A 28 -0.81 -4.31 3.43
C VAL A 28 0.36 -3.69 2.68
N ASP A 29 0.29 -3.65 1.35
CA ASP A 29 1.23 -2.95 0.48
C ASP A 29 0.50 -2.43 -0.76
N VAL A 30 0.86 -1.22 -1.19
CA VAL A 30 0.47 -0.64 -2.48
C VAL A 30 1.63 0.18 -3.04
N SER A 31 2.00 -0.07 -4.29
CA SER A 31 3.03 0.70 -4.99
C SER A 31 2.64 1.01 -6.43
N PHE A 32 2.90 2.23 -6.88
CA PHE A 32 2.72 2.59 -8.28
C PHE A 32 3.79 1.94 -9.16
N ASP A 33 3.35 1.33 -10.25
CA ASP A 33 4.18 0.71 -11.28
C ASP A 33 3.79 1.28 -12.66
N SER A 34 4.77 1.42 -13.55
CA SER A 34 4.56 1.89 -14.93
C SER A 34 5.31 1.04 -15.97
N GLN A 35 5.65 -0.21 -15.62
CA GLN A 35 6.33 -1.14 -16.51
C GLN A 35 5.49 -1.42 -17.76
N ALA A 36 6.20 -1.59 -18.88
CA ALA A 36 5.61 -1.86 -20.21
C ALA A 36 4.53 -0.86 -20.67
N GLY A 37 4.49 0.35 -20.09
CA GLY A 37 3.55 1.41 -20.47
C GLY A 37 2.15 1.29 -19.85
N GLN A 38 1.86 0.26 -19.07
CA GLN A 38 0.63 0.18 -18.28
C GLN A 38 0.84 0.86 -16.92
N LEU A 39 0.03 1.87 -16.63
CA LEU A 39 0.07 2.57 -15.34
C LEU A 39 -0.82 1.80 -14.37
N ALA A 40 -0.24 1.28 -13.29
CA ALA A 40 -0.97 0.45 -12.33
C ALA A 40 -0.52 0.71 -10.90
N TYR A 41 -1.39 0.43 -9.95
CA TYR A 41 -1.03 0.24 -8.55
C TYR A 41 -0.96 -1.26 -8.29
N LYS A 42 0.25 -1.78 -8.02
CA LYS A 42 0.43 -3.13 -7.48
C LYS A 42 -0.06 -3.11 -6.04
N VAL A 43 -0.88 -4.08 -5.67
CA VAL A 43 -1.53 -4.15 -4.36
C VAL A 43 -1.33 -5.53 -3.76
N LYS A 44 -1.09 -5.59 -2.44
CA LYS A 44 -1.15 -6.81 -1.65
C LYS A 44 -2.27 -6.70 -0.62
N THR A 45 -3.11 -7.74 -0.53
CA THR A 45 -4.17 -7.83 0.47
C THR A 45 -4.06 -9.11 1.28
N TYR A 46 -4.14 -8.99 2.60
CA TYR A 46 -4.19 -10.11 3.55
C TYR A 46 -5.64 -10.47 3.90
N GLN A 47 -5.99 -11.75 3.75
CA GLN A 47 -7.28 -12.33 4.13
C GLN A 47 -7.09 -13.82 4.46
N ASP A 48 -7.69 -14.31 5.55
CA ASP A 48 -7.74 -15.75 5.88
C ASP A 48 -6.41 -16.49 5.75
N ASN A 49 -5.33 -15.90 6.30
CA ASN A 49 -3.96 -16.43 6.25
C ASN A 49 -3.38 -16.61 4.83
N ASN A 50 -3.88 -15.82 3.88
CA ASN A 50 -3.37 -15.71 2.53
C ASN A 50 -3.10 -14.25 2.17
N VAL A 51 -2.09 -14.03 1.34
CA VAL A 51 -1.84 -12.76 0.67
C VAL A 51 -2.23 -12.90 -0.79
N TRP A 52 -3.13 -12.04 -1.26
CA TRP A 52 -3.41 -11.86 -2.68
C TRP A 52 -2.61 -10.68 -3.20
N GLU A 53 -1.87 -10.88 -4.28
CA GLU A 53 -1.15 -9.84 -5.01
C GLU A 53 -1.84 -9.59 -6.35
N GLY A 54 -2.13 -8.33 -6.66
CA GLY A 54 -2.77 -7.97 -7.91
C GLY A 54 -2.43 -6.55 -8.32
N ALA A 55 -3.19 -6.03 -9.29
CA ALA A 55 -2.99 -4.69 -9.82
C ALA A 55 -4.32 -3.99 -10.08
N VAL A 56 -4.37 -2.71 -9.71
CA VAL A 56 -5.46 -1.78 -10.05
C VAL A 56 -4.93 -0.83 -11.12
N ASP A 57 -5.62 -0.74 -12.25
CA ASP A 57 -5.27 0.18 -13.32
C ASP A 57 -5.36 1.64 -12.85
N ALA A 58 -4.27 2.38 -12.98
CA ALA A 58 -4.16 3.73 -12.44
C ALA A 58 -4.94 4.76 -13.25
N TRP A 59 -5.51 4.39 -14.40
CA TRP A 59 -6.35 5.26 -15.23
C TRP A 59 -7.85 5.03 -14.98
N THR A 60 -8.26 3.77 -14.87
CA THR A 60 -9.67 3.37 -14.82
C THR A 60 -10.13 2.95 -13.42
N GLY A 61 -9.21 2.53 -12.54
CA GLY A 61 -9.54 1.91 -11.26
C GLY A 61 -10.02 0.47 -11.38
N GLU A 62 -9.94 -0.17 -12.55
CA GLU A 62 -10.29 -1.57 -12.72
C GLU A 62 -9.18 -2.49 -12.19
N ILE A 63 -9.56 -3.64 -11.64
CA ILE A 63 -8.58 -4.69 -11.31
C ILE A 63 -8.22 -5.39 -12.62
N ILE A 64 -6.95 -5.32 -13.01
CA ILE A 64 -6.44 -5.75 -14.33
C ILE A 64 -5.65 -7.06 -14.30
N SER A 65 -5.62 -7.74 -13.16
CA SER A 65 -5.03 -9.07 -13.01
C SER A 65 -5.90 -9.93 -12.11
N GLU A 66 -6.06 -11.21 -12.43
CA GLU A 66 -6.65 -12.18 -11.50
C GLU A 66 -5.83 -12.29 -10.20
N GLY A 67 -4.56 -11.88 -10.28
CA GLY A 67 -3.61 -11.86 -9.19
C GLY A 67 -3.11 -13.25 -8.81
N MET A 68 -2.30 -13.30 -7.77
CA MET A 68 -1.76 -14.54 -7.21
C MET A 68 -2.05 -14.58 -5.72
N THR A 69 -2.55 -15.72 -5.26
CA THR A 69 -2.77 -15.95 -3.83
C THR A 69 -1.69 -16.87 -3.27
N THR A 70 -0.97 -16.36 -2.28
CA THR A 70 0.11 -17.07 -1.59
C THR A 70 -0.26 -17.26 -0.12
N PRO A 71 -0.25 -18.50 0.40
CA PRO A 71 -0.38 -18.73 1.84
C PRO A 71 0.75 -18.03 2.59
N VAL A 72 0.44 -17.44 3.76
CA VAL A 72 1.43 -16.72 4.58
C VAL A 72 2.65 -17.59 4.91
N SER A 73 2.46 -18.89 5.11
CA SER A 73 3.55 -19.84 5.39
C SER A 73 4.56 -20.03 4.24
N LYS A 74 4.27 -19.50 3.05
CA LYS A 74 5.16 -19.51 1.89
C LYS A 74 5.84 -18.16 1.63
N LEU A 75 5.50 -17.13 2.40
CA LEU A 75 6.19 -15.84 2.36
C LEU A 75 7.55 -15.98 3.06
N ASP A 76 8.45 -15.05 2.82
CA ASP A 76 9.68 -14.98 3.60
C ASP A 76 9.41 -14.55 5.06
N GLU A 77 10.42 -14.66 5.91
CA GLU A 77 10.27 -14.39 7.35
C GLU A 77 9.95 -12.92 7.64
N GLU A 78 10.43 -12.00 6.81
CA GLU A 78 10.21 -10.55 6.94
C GLU A 78 8.75 -10.20 6.68
N ASP A 79 8.20 -10.62 5.53
CA ASP A 79 6.79 -10.47 5.18
C ASP A 79 5.87 -11.09 6.25
N GLN A 80 6.24 -12.26 6.80
CA GLN A 80 5.47 -12.91 7.86
C GLN A 80 5.45 -12.07 9.16
N LEU A 81 6.59 -11.47 9.54
CA LEU A 81 6.70 -10.63 10.73
C LEU A 81 5.93 -9.32 10.59
N GLU A 82 6.01 -8.69 9.42
CA GLU A 82 5.24 -7.49 9.09
C GLU A 82 3.74 -7.73 9.18
N LEU A 83 3.26 -8.80 8.53
CA LEU A 83 1.86 -9.20 8.59
C LEU A 83 1.41 -9.48 10.02
N ALA A 84 2.20 -10.24 10.79
CA ALA A 84 1.89 -10.54 12.19
C ALA A 84 1.81 -9.27 13.05
N GLY A 85 2.68 -8.28 12.80
CA GLY A 85 2.64 -6.99 13.48
C GLY A 85 1.42 -6.14 13.08
N SER A 86 1.04 -6.16 11.81
CA SER A 86 -0.12 -5.42 11.27
C SER A 86 -1.46 -5.85 11.88
N LEU A 87 -1.57 -7.10 12.34
CA LEU A 87 -2.76 -7.59 13.02
C LEU A 87 -3.06 -6.82 14.32
N LYS A 88 -2.06 -6.11 14.87
CA LYS A 88 -2.18 -5.27 16.08
C LYS A 88 -2.35 -3.78 15.75
N ALA A 89 -2.46 -3.41 14.47
CA ALA A 89 -2.67 -2.04 14.05
C ALA A 89 -4.09 -1.56 14.41
N SER A 90 -4.20 -0.30 14.84
CA SER A 90 -5.48 0.37 15.12
C SER A 90 -5.96 1.18 13.92
N ILE A 91 -5.05 1.58 13.02
CA ILE A 91 -5.38 2.26 11.77
C ILE A 91 -4.99 1.39 10.57
N ASP A 92 -5.72 1.53 9.48
CA ASP A 92 -5.42 0.84 8.23
C ASP A 92 -4.45 1.66 7.35
N LEU A 93 -3.95 1.02 6.29
CA LEU A 93 -3.05 1.64 5.33
C LEU A 93 -3.69 2.86 4.63
N SER A 94 -5.01 2.84 4.41
CA SER A 94 -5.74 4.00 3.87
C SER A 94 -5.64 5.22 4.77
N THR A 95 -5.80 5.03 6.08
CA THR A 95 -5.72 6.10 7.10
C THR A 95 -4.29 6.61 7.20
N ALA A 96 -3.29 5.72 7.24
CA ALA A 96 -1.87 6.11 7.25
C ALA A 96 -1.48 6.91 6.00
N THR A 97 -1.97 6.51 4.83
CA THR A 97 -1.76 7.23 3.57
C THR A 97 -2.34 8.64 3.63
N ALA A 98 -3.56 8.81 4.14
CA ALA A 98 -4.19 10.12 4.26
C ALA A 98 -3.40 11.07 5.20
N LEU A 99 -2.92 10.55 6.33
CA LEU A 99 -2.08 11.31 7.28
C LEU A 99 -0.77 11.78 6.63
N ALA A 100 -0.12 10.91 5.85
CA ALA A 100 1.10 11.25 5.14
C ALA A 100 0.87 12.28 4.03
N GLU A 101 -0.23 12.17 3.26
CA GLU A 101 -0.59 13.15 2.23
C GLU A 101 -0.91 14.52 2.84
N GLU A 102 -1.63 14.57 3.95
CA GLU A 102 -1.90 15.82 4.70
C GLU A 102 -0.60 16.49 5.14
N LYS A 103 0.38 15.70 5.58
CA LYS A 103 1.68 16.21 6.02
C LYS A 103 2.60 16.60 4.87
N GLY A 104 2.60 15.83 3.79
CA GLY A 104 3.60 15.88 2.71
C GLY A 104 3.30 16.82 1.56
N SER A 105 2.14 17.49 1.53
CA SER A 105 1.68 18.42 0.47
C SER A 105 1.58 17.83 -0.95
N GLY A 106 1.90 16.54 -1.12
CA GLY A 106 1.92 15.81 -2.39
C GLY A 106 0.97 14.62 -2.41
N LYS A 107 1.24 13.65 -3.30
CA LYS A 107 0.46 12.41 -3.44
C LYS A 107 1.28 11.17 -3.11
N ALA A 108 0.65 10.18 -2.49
CA ALA A 108 1.33 8.92 -2.19
C ALA A 108 1.59 8.13 -3.47
N ILE A 109 2.86 7.71 -3.66
CA ILE A 109 3.28 6.82 -4.75
C ILE A 109 3.45 5.37 -4.27
N SER A 110 3.74 5.18 -2.98
CA SER A 110 3.70 3.89 -2.31
C SER A 110 3.24 4.04 -0.86
N ALA A 111 2.65 2.99 -0.33
CA ALA A 111 2.33 2.83 1.08
C ALA A 111 2.41 1.34 1.41
N GLY A 112 3.12 0.95 2.47
CA GLY A 112 3.22 -0.46 2.86
C GLY A 112 3.58 -0.63 4.33
N LEU A 113 3.44 -1.85 4.82
CA LEU A 113 4.11 -2.28 6.05
C LEU A 113 5.61 -2.34 5.80
N GLU A 114 6.37 -2.09 6.86
CA GLU A 114 7.84 -2.16 6.85
C GLU A 114 8.33 -2.51 8.26
N GLU A 115 9.43 -3.25 8.36
CA GLU A 115 10.13 -3.46 9.62
C GLU A 115 11.22 -2.39 9.82
N THR A 116 11.04 -1.51 10.81
CA THR A 116 12.05 -0.50 11.15
C THR A 116 12.51 -0.65 12.59
N ASN A 117 13.77 -1.07 12.77
CA ASN A 117 14.42 -1.24 14.07
C ASN A 117 13.63 -2.17 15.02
N GLY A 118 13.17 -3.31 14.51
CA GLY A 118 12.39 -4.29 15.26
C GLY A 118 10.94 -3.89 15.51
N ARG A 119 10.41 -2.90 14.78
CA ARG A 119 9.03 -2.43 14.91
C ARG A 119 8.36 -2.34 13.55
N ILE A 120 7.16 -2.89 13.47
CA ILE A 120 6.32 -2.75 12.28
C ILE A 120 5.74 -1.33 12.24
N VAL A 121 5.94 -0.68 11.11
CA VAL A 121 5.46 0.67 10.81
C VAL A 121 4.71 0.65 9.47
N TYR A 122 3.96 1.71 9.20
CA TYR A 122 3.61 2.04 7.82
C TYR A 122 4.67 2.99 7.26
N GLU A 123 5.27 2.65 6.13
CA GLU A 123 6.04 3.60 5.33
C GLU A 123 5.14 4.13 4.20
N VAL A 124 5.04 5.45 4.07
CA VAL A 124 4.33 6.10 2.96
C VAL A 124 5.29 7.04 2.23
N THR A 125 5.48 6.82 0.94
CA THR A 125 6.28 7.71 0.10
C THR A 125 5.38 8.70 -0.62
N ILE A 126 5.59 9.98 -0.37
CA ILE A 126 4.86 11.10 -1.00
C ILE A 126 5.71 11.70 -2.11
N VAL A 127 5.08 11.99 -3.26
CA VAL A 127 5.65 12.75 -4.36
C VAL A 127 5.08 14.16 -4.36
N ASP A 128 5.94 15.16 -4.31
CA ASP A 128 5.60 16.57 -4.56
C ASP A 128 6.60 17.16 -5.57
N LYS A 129 6.10 17.69 -6.69
CA LYS A 129 6.91 18.34 -7.76
C LYS A 129 8.14 17.53 -8.20
N GLY A 130 8.03 16.21 -8.21
CA GLY A 130 9.12 15.32 -8.61
C GLY A 130 10.18 15.04 -7.54
N ALA A 131 9.97 15.49 -6.29
CA ALA A 131 10.73 15.04 -5.13
C ALA A 131 9.93 13.99 -4.35
N THR A 132 10.63 13.03 -3.73
CA THR A 132 10.02 12.05 -2.81
C THR A 132 10.35 12.37 -1.36
N THR A 133 9.37 12.23 -0.48
CA THR A 133 9.55 12.23 0.98
C THR A 133 8.92 10.98 1.56
N LYS A 134 9.68 10.24 2.38
CA LYS A 134 9.17 9.10 3.14
C LYS A 134 8.64 9.55 4.49
N PHE A 135 7.47 9.05 4.86
CA PHE A 135 6.88 9.22 6.18
C PHE A 135 6.74 7.86 6.86
N VAL A 136 7.16 7.78 8.11
CA VAL A 136 7.01 6.58 8.95
C VAL A 136 5.87 6.83 9.92
N ILE A 137 4.84 6.00 9.87
CA ILE A 137 3.62 6.15 10.67
C ILE A 137 3.46 4.96 11.60
N ASP A 138 3.23 5.24 12.87
CA ASP A 138 2.95 4.22 13.88
C ASP A 138 1.54 3.60 13.65
N PRO A 139 1.43 2.28 13.39
CA PRO A 139 0.14 1.65 13.03
C PRO A 139 -0.89 1.62 14.16
N LYS A 140 -0.48 1.90 15.41
CA LYS A 140 -1.38 1.88 16.57
C LYS A 140 -1.96 3.25 16.88
N SER A 141 -1.19 4.30 16.62
CA SER A 141 -1.53 5.67 17.01
C SER A 141 -1.72 6.64 15.84
N GLY A 142 -1.21 6.31 14.66
CA GLY A 142 -1.14 7.24 13.53
C GLY A 142 -0.09 8.33 13.69
N GLN A 143 0.78 8.24 14.70
CA GLN A 143 1.85 9.22 14.90
C GLN A 143 2.87 9.11 13.76
N ILE A 144 3.13 10.24 13.09
CA ILE A 144 4.20 10.40 12.09
C ILE A 144 5.52 10.67 12.83
N LYS A 145 6.58 9.93 12.46
CA LYS A 145 7.94 10.07 13.00
C LYS A 145 8.90 10.67 11.98
#